data_AF-A0A2G9ZYJ6-F1
#
_entry.id   AF-A0A2G9ZYJ6-F1
#
_cell.length_a   1.000
_cell.length_b   1.000
_cell.length_c   1.000
_cell.angle_alpha   90.00
_cell.angle_beta   90.00
_cell.angle_gamma   90.00
#
_symmetry.space_group_name_H-M   'P 1'
#
loop_
_entity.id
_entity.type
_entity.pdbx_description
1 polymer ?
#
loop_
_entity_poly.entity_id
_entity_poly.type
_entity_poly.pdbx_seq_one_letter_code
_entity_poly.pdbx_strand_id
1 'polypeptide(L)'
;MKAKAKRTLTSVLPVAKTRTGQCIGCGACCKLPNPCFFLKTGEDGRSFCAIYTVRPLNCRKYPRTESECLTSDTCGFRFEQLPETNHLPVLRRLPFLTSGMFHLFTLASWLHMSTILRQLKKLLD
;
A
#
# COMPACT_ATOMS: atom_id res chain seq x y z
N MET A 1 6.80 -2.55 15.69
CA MET A 1 7.90 -1.71 15.15
C MET A 1 7.78 -0.29 15.71
N LYS A 2 8.90 0.34 16.15
CA LYS A 2 8.89 1.73 16.66
C LYS A 2 8.34 2.68 15.57
N ALA A 3 7.36 3.52 15.91
CA ALA A 3 6.67 4.40 14.95
C ALA A 3 7.61 5.24 14.06
N LYS A 4 8.78 5.64 14.58
CA LYS A 4 9.82 6.36 13.83
C LYS A 4 10.46 5.52 12.73
N ALA A 5 10.72 4.23 12.97
CA ALA A 5 11.30 3.34 11.97
C ALA A 5 10.35 3.13 10.80
N LYS A 6 9.06 2.89 11.07
CA LYS A 6 8.02 2.80 10.03
C LYS A 6 8.00 4.08 9.18
N ARG A 7 7.95 5.26 9.82
CA ARG A 7 7.95 6.56 9.13
C ARG A 7 9.22 6.81 8.31
N THR A 8 10.38 6.42 8.81
CA THR A 8 11.64 6.56 8.07
C THR A 8 11.61 5.68 6.82
N LEU A 9 11.21 4.41 6.96
CA LEU A 9 11.11 3.48 5.84
C LEU A 9 10.04 3.89 4.82
N THR A 10 8.85 4.30 5.27
CA THR A 10 7.76 4.74 4.38
C THR A 10 7.97 6.15 3.81
N SER A 11 8.99 6.89 4.26
CA SER A 11 9.27 8.24 3.74
C SER A 11 9.73 8.27 2.28
N VAL A 12 10.11 7.14 1.69
CA VAL A 12 10.39 7.08 0.24
C VAL A 12 9.11 6.95 -0.58
N LEU A 13 8.04 6.41 0.00
CA LEU A 13 6.77 6.16 -0.67
C LEU A 13 6.01 7.48 -0.97
N PRO A 14 5.06 7.46 -1.93
CA PRO A 14 4.21 8.59 -2.22
C PRO A 14 3.25 8.89 -1.06
N VAL A 15 2.94 10.18 -0.91
CA VAL A 15 1.94 10.71 0.01
C VAL A 15 0.54 10.46 -0.56
N ALA A 16 -0.43 10.18 0.30
CA ALA A 16 -1.82 10.00 -0.11
C ALA A 16 -2.33 11.23 -0.86
N LYS A 17 -2.99 11.01 -2.01
CA LYS A 17 -3.57 12.09 -2.83
C LYS A 17 -4.68 12.85 -2.10
N THR A 18 -5.35 12.18 -1.16
CA THR A 18 -6.41 12.75 -0.32
C THR A 18 -5.88 13.63 0.80
N ARG A 19 -4.55 13.76 0.97
CA ARG A 19 -3.96 14.55 2.04
C ARG A 19 -3.97 16.04 1.70
N THR A 20 -4.66 16.81 2.52
CA THR A 20 -4.74 18.27 2.43
C THR A 20 -4.18 18.94 3.70
N GLY A 21 -4.01 20.26 3.65
CA GLY A 21 -3.49 21.05 4.78
C GLY A 21 -1.96 21.19 4.82
N GLN A 22 -1.45 21.69 5.94
CA GLN A 22 -0.03 22.02 6.11
C GLN A 22 0.46 21.86 7.55
N CYS A 23 1.78 21.92 7.74
CA CYS A 23 2.38 21.95 9.07
C CYS A 23 2.06 23.27 9.76
N ILE A 24 1.34 23.22 10.89
CA ILE A 24 0.92 24.40 11.68
C ILE A 24 1.79 24.64 12.92
N GLY A 25 2.93 23.97 13.04
CA GLY A 25 3.80 24.13 14.23
C GLY A 25 3.22 23.55 15.53
N CYS A 26 2.29 22.58 15.48
CA CYS A 26 1.72 21.97 16.69
C CYS A 26 2.75 21.22 17.57
N GLY A 27 3.94 20.88 17.04
CA GLY A 27 5.01 20.20 17.75
C GLY A 27 4.74 18.72 18.10
N ALA A 28 3.51 18.23 17.97
CA ALA A 28 3.14 16.86 18.35
C ALA A 28 3.97 15.79 17.62
N CYS A 29 4.11 15.90 16.29
CA CYS A 29 4.89 14.93 15.51
C CYS A 29 6.39 14.98 15.82
N CYS A 30 6.92 16.14 16.24
CA CYS A 30 8.31 16.33 16.65
C CYS A 30 8.62 15.73 18.02
N LYS A 31 7.59 15.51 18.86
CA LYS A 31 7.73 14.86 20.18
C LYS A 31 7.72 13.34 20.10
N LEU A 32 7.40 12.76 18.93
CA LEU A 32 7.19 11.32 18.76
C LEU A 32 8.43 10.56 18.23
N PRO A 33 8.76 9.38 18.80
CA PRO A 33 8.44 8.92 20.16
C PRO A 33 9.30 9.61 21.23
N ASN A 34 10.42 10.19 20.82
CA ASN A 34 11.31 10.97 21.68
C ASN A 34 11.32 12.41 21.17
N PRO A 35 11.44 13.41 22.07
CA PRO A 35 11.56 14.81 21.68
C PRO A 35 12.69 15.03 20.66
N CYS A 36 12.34 15.65 19.53
CA CYS A 36 13.30 16.05 18.52
C CYS A 36 14.21 17.15 19.06
N PHE A 37 15.52 16.99 18.93
CA PHE A 37 16.52 18.00 19.32
C PHE A 37 16.32 19.36 18.63
N PHE A 38 15.77 19.37 17.42
CA PHE A 38 15.52 20.58 16.64
C PHE A 38 14.16 21.22 16.93
N LEU A 39 13.34 20.65 17.82
CA LEU A 39 12.11 21.30 18.28
C LEU A 39 12.48 22.44 19.23
N LYS A 40 11.97 23.64 18.95
CA LYS A 40 12.13 24.83 19.77
C LYS A 40 10.76 25.42 20.09
N THR A 41 10.73 26.22 21.14
CA THR A 41 9.53 26.95 21.58
C THR A 41 9.88 28.43 21.60
N GLY A 42 9.06 29.24 20.94
CA GLY A 42 9.19 30.70 20.94
C GLY A 42 8.72 31.31 22.25
N GLU A 43 8.96 32.61 22.40
CA GLU A 43 8.51 33.39 23.57
C GLU A 43 6.98 33.44 23.69
N ASP A 44 6.28 33.32 22.56
CA ASP A 44 4.82 33.21 22.47
C ASP A 44 4.28 31.82 22.82
N GLY A 45 5.15 30.89 23.24
CA GLY A 45 4.81 29.51 23.55
C GLY A 45 4.57 28.62 22.32
N ARG A 46 4.72 29.13 21.09
CA ARG A 46 4.52 28.33 19.88
C ARG A 46 5.72 27.44 19.58
N SER A 47 5.45 26.22 19.14
CA SER A 47 6.49 25.28 18.74
C SER A 47 6.91 25.51 17.29
N PHE A 48 8.22 25.48 17.03
CA PHE A 48 8.77 25.57 15.67
C PHE A 48 9.99 24.65 15.49
N CYS A 49 10.35 24.40 14.24
CA CYS A 49 11.49 23.55 13.89
C CYS A 49 12.68 24.41 13.48
N ALA A 50 13.79 24.30 14.22
CA ALA A 50 15.01 25.07 13.94
C ALA A 50 15.63 24.77 12.56
N ILE A 51 15.35 23.59 12.00
CA ILE A 51 15.88 23.15 10.69
C ILE A 51 14.76 23.00 9.65
N TYR A 52 13.71 23.82 9.71
CA TYR A 52 12.49 23.64 8.91
C TYR A 52 12.76 23.49 7.39
N THR A 53 13.71 24.27 6.86
CA THR A 53 14.11 24.28 5.45
C THR A 53 14.81 22.99 5.02
N VAL A 54 15.62 22.39 5.90
CA VAL A 54 16.42 21.18 5.62
C VAL A 54 15.85 19.93 6.30
N ARG A 55 14.52 19.91 6.54
CA ARG A 55 13.87 18.80 7.23
C ARG A 55 14.13 17.46 6.52
N PRO A 56 14.45 16.41 7.28
CA PRO A 56 14.58 15.07 6.71
C PRO A 56 13.25 14.60 6.11
N LEU A 57 13.33 13.67 5.15
CA LEU A 57 12.17 13.22 4.35
C LEU A 57 11.01 12.70 5.23
N ASN A 58 11.33 12.00 6.31
CA ASN A 58 10.35 11.53 7.30
C ASN A 58 9.52 12.68 7.91
N CYS A 59 10.14 13.82 8.22
CA CYS A 59 9.46 15.00 8.75
C CYS A 59 8.68 15.76 7.68
N ARG A 60 9.18 15.79 6.43
CA ARG A 60 8.51 16.49 5.31
C ARG A 60 7.25 15.77 4.85
N LYS A 61 7.26 14.43 4.81
CA LYS A 61 6.14 13.63 4.32
C LYS A 61 5.16 13.18 5.39
N TYR A 62 5.44 13.39 6.67
CA TYR A 62 4.52 13.01 7.74
C TYR A 62 3.34 14.01 7.85
N PRO A 63 2.09 13.52 8.04
CA PRO A 63 1.65 12.14 7.87
C PRO A 63 1.51 11.78 6.38
N ARG A 64 1.92 10.56 6.00
CA ARG A 64 1.86 10.12 4.59
C ARG A 64 0.46 9.66 4.21
N THR A 65 -0.19 8.90 5.09
CA THR A 65 -1.58 8.42 4.99
C THR A 65 -2.30 8.69 6.31
N GLU A 66 -3.63 8.64 6.28
CA GLU A 66 -4.47 8.77 7.46
C GLU A 66 -4.09 7.74 8.54
N SER A 67 -3.91 6.48 8.15
CA SER A 67 -3.47 5.38 9.03
C SER A 67 -2.08 5.56 9.65
N GLU A 68 -1.26 6.47 9.12
CA GLU A 68 0.05 6.80 9.67
C GLU A 68 0.01 8.05 10.57
N CYS A 69 -1.11 8.78 10.61
CA CYS A 69 -1.28 9.99 11.40
C CYS A 69 -1.58 9.66 12.86
N LEU A 70 -0.53 9.62 13.70
CA LEU A 70 -0.67 9.39 15.14
C LEU A 70 -1.04 10.65 15.93
N THR A 71 -1.25 11.77 15.25
CA THR A 71 -1.45 13.09 15.85
C THR A 71 -2.65 13.77 15.20
N SER A 72 -3.67 13.00 14.81
CA SER A 72 -4.88 13.47 14.12
C SER A 72 -5.53 14.64 14.84
N ASP A 73 -5.49 14.63 16.17
CA ASP A 73 -6.22 15.56 17.03
C ASP A 73 -5.62 16.97 16.99
N THR A 74 -4.31 17.09 16.73
CA THR A 74 -3.57 18.37 16.77
C THR A 74 -2.89 18.73 15.46
N CYS A 75 -2.76 17.79 14.51
CA CYS A 75 -2.05 18.03 13.26
C CYS A 75 -2.89 18.85 12.27
N GLY A 76 -2.24 19.76 11.54
CA GLY A 76 -2.90 20.55 10.50
C GLY A 76 -3.12 19.82 9.18
N PHE A 77 -2.65 18.57 9.04
CA PHE A 77 -2.92 17.74 7.87
C PHE A 77 -4.22 16.96 8.07
N ARG A 78 -5.04 16.89 7.01
CA ARG A 78 -6.31 16.13 6.99
C ARG A 78 -6.35 15.22 5.77
N PHE A 79 -7.28 14.27 5.79
CA PHE A 79 -7.48 13.30 4.73
C PHE A 79 -8.95 13.27 4.35
N GLU A 80 -9.24 13.48 3.06
CA GLU A 80 -10.60 13.38 2.53
C GLU A 80 -10.95 11.93 2.23
N GLN A 81 -12.20 11.56 2.51
CA GLN A 81 -12.74 10.29 2.07
C GLN A 81 -12.93 10.36 0.56
N LEU A 82 -12.28 9.46 -0.18
CA LEU A 82 -12.69 9.24 -1.56
C LEU A 82 -14.13 8.72 -1.54
N PRO A 83 -14.98 9.13 -2.49
CA PRO A 83 -16.28 8.50 -2.64
C PRO A 83 -16.06 6.99 -2.75
N GLU A 84 -16.88 6.20 -2.04
CA GLU A 84 -16.93 4.75 -2.23
C GLU A 84 -17.31 4.48 -3.68
N THR A 85 -16.32 4.46 -4.57
CA THR A 85 -16.53 3.87 -5.88
C THR A 85 -16.66 2.39 -5.58
N ASN A 86 -17.87 1.84 -5.73
CA ASN A 86 -18.16 0.41 -5.71
C ASN A 86 -17.07 -0.33 -6.51
N HIS A 87 -16.03 -0.78 -5.81
CA HIS A 87 -14.93 -1.48 -6.42
C HIS A 87 -15.44 -2.89 -6.65
N LEU A 88 -16.01 -3.12 -7.84
CA LEU A 88 -15.98 -4.45 -8.42
C LEU A 88 -14.53 -4.95 -8.31
N PRO A 89 -14.29 -6.15 -7.77
CA PRO A 89 -12.94 -6.65 -7.60
C PRO A 89 -12.24 -6.69 -8.97
N VAL A 90 -11.13 -5.95 -9.10
CA VAL A 90 -10.24 -5.95 -10.27
C VAL A 90 -9.72 -7.36 -10.61
N LEU A 91 -9.89 -8.31 -9.69
CA LEU A 91 -9.62 -9.75 -9.85
C LEU A 91 -10.47 -10.49 -10.89
N ARG A 92 -11.37 -9.82 -11.64
CA ARG A 92 -12.13 -10.43 -12.75
C ARG A 92 -11.84 -9.83 -14.13
N ARG A 93 -10.64 -9.31 -14.35
CA ARG A 93 -10.11 -9.03 -15.72
C ARG A 93 -8.92 -9.91 -16.09
N LEU A 94 -8.88 -11.15 -15.61
CA LEU A 94 -8.22 -12.18 -16.41
C LEU A 94 -9.13 -12.46 -17.60
N PRO A 95 -8.66 -12.31 -18.84
CA PRO A 95 -9.46 -12.67 -19.99
C PRO A 95 -9.89 -14.12 -19.84
N PHE A 96 -11.12 -14.35 -20.26
CA PHE A 96 -11.82 -15.60 -20.54
C PHE A 96 -10.93 -16.68 -21.24
N LEU A 97 -9.92 -17.20 -20.56
CA LEU A 97 -8.87 -18.04 -21.17
C LEU A 97 -8.62 -19.34 -20.39
N THR A 98 -9.61 -19.86 -19.65
CA THR A 98 -9.46 -21.11 -18.91
C THR A 98 -10.53 -22.18 -19.14
N SER A 99 -11.53 -21.98 -20.01
CA SER A 99 -12.54 -23.03 -20.26
C SER A 99 -12.45 -23.70 -21.64
N GLY A 100 -11.95 -23.04 -22.68
CA GLY A 100 -11.93 -23.62 -24.04
C GLY A 100 -10.75 -24.57 -24.32
N MET A 101 -9.58 -24.30 -23.75
CA MET A 101 -8.35 -24.99 -24.14
C MET A 101 -8.08 -26.29 -23.37
N PHE A 102 -8.66 -26.45 -22.18
CA PHE A 102 -8.48 -27.67 -21.37
C PHE A 102 -9.24 -28.89 -21.92
N HIS A 103 -10.39 -28.70 -22.56
CA HIS A 103 -11.19 -29.81 -23.08
C HIS A 103 -10.60 -30.49 -24.32
N LEU A 104 -9.86 -29.75 -25.15
CA LEU A 104 -9.22 -30.32 -26.35
C LEU A 104 -8.07 -31.26 -25.99
N PHE A 105 -7.29 -30.95 -24.95
CA PHE A 105 -6.20 -31.82 -24.49
C PHE A 105 -6.73 -33.12 -23.84
N THR A 106 -7.86 -33.07 -23.14
CA THR A 106 -8.47 -34.27 -22.54
C THR A 106 -9.05 -35.23 -23.59
N LEU A 107 -9.66 -34.70 -24.66
CA LEU A 107 -10.21 -35.54 -25.73
C LEU A 107 -9.12 -36.15 -26.61
N ALA A 108 -8.08 -35.38 -26.95
CA ALA A 108 -6.94 -35.89 -27.71
C ALA A 108 -6.19 -37.00 -26.94
N SER A 109 -6.00 -36.85 -25.63
CA SER A 109 -5.43 -37.90 -24.79
C SER A 109 -6.33 -39.14 -24.72
N TRP A 110 -7.65 -39.00 -24.58
CA TRP A 110 -8.56 -40.15 -24.51
C TRP A 110 -8.64 -40.92 -25.84
N LEU A 111 -8.66 -40.22 -26.98
CA LEU A 111 -8.60 -40.83 -28.31
C LEU A 111 -7.28 -41.60 -28.53
N HIS A 112 -6.13 -41.02 -28.14
CA HIS A 112 -4.85 -41.72 -28.22
C HIS A 112 -4.80 -42.96 -27.30
N MET A 113 -5.26 -42.84 -26.05
CA MET A 113 -5.29 -43.94 -25.08
C MET A 113 -6.22 -45.09 -25.54
N SER A 114 -7.39 -44.77 -26.07
CA SER A 114 -8.33 -45.78 -26.60
C SER A 114 -7.81 -46.52 -27.85
N THR A 115 -6.95 -45.87 -28.63
CA THR A 115 -6.34 -46.47 -29.83
C THR A 115 -5.18 -47.39 -29.43
N ILE A 116 -4.37 -46.96 -28.45
CA ILE A 116 -3.29 -47.78 -27.87
C ILE A 116 -3.86 -49.03 -27.19
N LEU A 117 -4.94 -48.90 -26.41
CA LEU A 117 -5.62 -50.05 -25.79
C LEU A 117 -6.18 -51.05 -26.82
N ARG A 118 -6.76 -50.55 -27.91
CA ARG A 118 -7.26 -51.41 -29.00
C ARG A 118 -6.15 -52.12 -29.75
N GLN A 119 -5.01 -51.47 -29.97
CA GLN A 119 -3.82 -52.07 -30.55
C GLN A 119 -3.20 -53.13 -29.61
N LEU A 120 -3.10 -52.84 -28.31
CA LEU A 120 -2.59 -53.79 -27.31
C LEU A 120 -3.48 -55.03 -27.18
N LYS A 121 -4.81 -54.88 -27.24
CA LYS A 121 -5.71 -56.03 -27.21
C LYS A 121 -5.52 -56.96 -28.42
N LYS A 122 -5.29 -56.42 -29.61
CA LYS A 122 -4.97 -57.22 -30.81
C LYS A 122 -3.64 -57.97 -30.75
N LEU A 123 -2.74 -57.60 -29.83
CA LEU A 123 -1.46 -58.29 -29.62
C LEU A 123 -1.54 -59.33 -28.50
N LEU A 124 -2.64 -59.36 -27.75
CA LEU A 124 -2.87 -60.27 -26.62
C LEU A 124 -3.88 -61.39 -26.95
N ASP A 125 -4.52 -61.32 -28.11
CA ASP A 125 -5.32 -62.39 -28.75
C ASP A 125 -4.47 -63.03 -29.87
#